data_AF-A0A971AZI1-F1
#
_entry.id   AF-A0A971AZI1-F1
#
_cell.length_a   1.000
_cell.length_b   1.000
_cell.length_c   1.000
_cell.angle_alpha   90.00
_cell.angle_beta   90.00
_cell.angle_gamma   90.00
#
_symmetry.space_group_name_H-M   'P 1'
#
loop_
_entity.id
_entity.type
_entity.pdbx_description
1 polymer ?
#
loop_
_entity_poly.entity_id
_entity_poly.type
_entity_poly.pdbx_seq_one_letter_code
_entity_poly.pdbx_strand_id
1 'polypeptide(L)'
;MLAPAPRCPNKLTPPDDGAALEKKAWTLRLMHRYEEAARTARQTLEIMPDSEVCLQRLVEYESLAGNPRRAEMFRKRLLDIGH
;
A
#
# COMPACT_ATOMS: atom_id res chain seq x y z
N MET A 1 8.94 -26.85 23.00
CA MET A 1 7.84 -25.87 22.95
C MET A 1 8.42 -24.59 22.34
N LEU A 2 8.08 -24.30 21.08
CA LEU A 2 8.62 -23.15 20.34
C LEU A 2 7.82 -21.91 20.76
N ALA A 3 8.45 -20.94 21.40
CA ALA A 3 7.81 -19.66 21.71
C ALA A 3 7.48 -18.90 20.41
N PRO A 4 6.30 -18.29 20.26
CA PRO A 4 6.04 -17.40 19.13
C PRO A 4 6.92 -16.16 19.27
N ALA A 5 7.66 -15.84 18.20
CA ALA A 5 8.51 -14.67 18.12
C ALA A 5 7.77 -13.39 18.55
N PRO A 6 8.41 -12.43 19.24
CA PRO A 6 7.79 -11.16 19.53
C PRO A 6 7.46 -10.47 18.21
N ARG A 7 6.16 -10.34 17.91
CA ARG A 7 5.67 -9.40 16.90
C ARG A 7 6.00 -8.02 17.42
N CYS A 8 7.17 -7.48 17.05
CA CYS A 8 7.47 -6.08 17.27
C CYS A 8 6.31 -5.28 16.65
N PRO A 9 5.55 -4.48 17.43
CA PRO A 9 4.69 -3.50 16.83
C PRO A 9 5.64 -2.47 16.22
N ASN A 10 5.89 -2.57 14.92
CA ASN A 10 6.65 -1.59 14.18
C ASN A 10 5.83 -0.29 14.08
N LYS A 11 5.65 0.38 15.23
CA LYS A 11 5.30 1.78 15.36
C LYS A 11 6.61 2.55 15.25
N LEU A 12 7.05 2.76 14.02
CA LEU A 12 8.09 3.74 13.73
C LEU A 12 7.49 4.76 12.76
N THR A 13 7.09 5.90 13.30
CA THR A 13 6.83 7.18 12.61
C THR A 13 7.32 8.29 13.56
N PRO A 14 7.70 9.52 13.14
CA PRO A 14 7.68 10.21 11.82
C PRO A 14 9.05 10.93 11.51
N PRO A 15 9.29 11.86 10.53
CA PRO A 15 8.43 12.59 9.58
C PRO A 15 8.96 12.66 8.12
N ASP A 16 8.29 11.98 7.19
CA ASP A 16 8.29 12.24 5.72
C ASP A 16 7.26 11.26 5.12
N ASP A 17 6.05 11.33 5.68
CA ASP A 17 5.24 10.14 5.95
C ASP A 17 4.69 9.46 4.69
N GLY A 18 4.64 10.15 3.55
CA GLY A 18 4.23 9.54 2.29
C GLY A 18 5.30 8.63 1.67
N ALA A 19 6.50 9.15 1.45
CA ALA A 19 7.57 8.45 0.74
C ALA A 19 8.11 7.24 1.53
N ALA A 20 8.16 7.35 2.86
CA ALA A 20 8.55 6.24 3.72
C ALA A 20 7.53 5.09 3.69
N LEU A 21 6.22 5.40 3.72
CA LEU A 21 5.17 4.40 3.62
C LEU A 21 5.14 3.75 2.24
N GLU A 22 5.41 4.50 1.16
CA GLU A 22 5.53 3.96 -0.19
C GLU A 22 6.66 2.92 -0.29
N LYS A 23 7.85 3.24 0.23
CA LYS A 23 8.98 2.32 0.29
C LYS A 23 8.66 1.08 1.12
N LYS A 24 7.99 1.26 2.27
CA LYS A 24 7.53 0.14 3.10
C LYS A 24 6.55 -0.77 2.35
N ALA A 25 5.57 -0.20 1.65
CA ALA A 25 4.65 -0.97 0.82
C ALA A 25 5.39 -1.74 -0.30
N TRP A 26 6.48 -1.18 -0.82
CA TRP A 26 7.31 -1.84 -1.83
C TRP A 26 8.02 -3.05 -1.25
N THR A 27 8.72 -2.87 -0.13
CA THR A 27 9.43 -3.96 0.55
C THR A 27 8.46 -5.08 0.94
N LEU A 28 7.26 -4.74 1.44
CA LEU A 28 6.24 -5.72 1.80
C LEU A 28 5.75 -6.50 0.57
N ARG A 29 5.58 -5.86 -0.59
CA ARG A 29 5.26 -6.55 -1.85
C ARG A 29 6.36 -7.54 -2.25
N LEU A 30 7.62 -7.12 -2.18
CA LEU A 30 8.76 -7.99 -2.49
C LEU A 30 8.85 -9.19 -1.53
N MET A 31 8.39 -9.03 -0.29
CA MET A 31 8.25 -10.12 0.68
C MET A 31 6.99 -10.98 0.48
N HIS A 32 6.23 -10.79 -0.60
CA HIS A 32 4.94 -11.45 -0.87
C HIS A 32 3.89 -11.22 0.24
N ARG A 33 4.07 -10.18 1.08
CA ARG A 33 3.12 -9.78 2.14
C ARG A 33 2.11 -8.79 1.57
N TYR A 34 1.33 -9.26 0.61
CA TYR A 34 0.38 -8.44 -0.15
C TYR A 34 -0.67 -7.75 0.72
N GLU A 35 -1.15 -8.42 1.78
CA GLU A 35 -2.17 -7.87 2.66
C GLU A 35 -1.67 -6.67 3.48
N GLU A 36 -0.43 -6.74 3.98
CA GLU A 36 0.19 -5.63 4.71
C GLU A 36 0.66 -4.52 3.78
N ALA A 37 1.11 -4.88 2.57
CA ALA A 37 1.44 -3.92 1.54
C ALA A 37 0.20 -3.10 1.13
N ALA A 38 -0.96 -3.75 0.98
CA ALA A 38 -2.23 -3.08 0.69
C ALA A 38 -2.66 -2.15 1.84
N ARG A 39 -2.54 -2.59 3.10
CA ARG A 39 -2.80 -1.71 4.27
C ARG A 39 -1.86 -0.50 4.28
N THR A 40 -0.57 -0.73 4.05
CA THR A 40 0.44 0.35 4.03
C THR A 40 0.16 1.34 2.90
N ALA A 41 -0.17 0.85 1.70
CA ALA A 41 -0.53 1.70 0.56
C ALA A 41 -1.80 2.53 0.81
N ARG A 42 -2.78 1.99 1.53
CA ARG A 42 -3.97 2.75 1.96
C ARG A 42 -3.60 3.87 2.93
N GLN A 43 -2.73 3.60 3.90
CA GLN A 43 -2.23 4.64 4.81
C GLN A 43 -1.45 5.72 4.05
N THR A 44 -0.64 5.34 3.05
CA THR A 44 0.02 6.32 2.20
C THR A 44 -0.97 7.22 1.48
N LEU A 45 -2.09 6.70 0.99
CA LEU A 45 -3.14 7.50 0.34
C LEU A 45 -3.88 8.45 1.28
N GLU A 46 -3.89 8.19 2.58
CA GLU A 46 -4.44 9.15 3.56
C GLU A 46 -3.55 10.39 3.70
N ILE A 47 -2.25 10.27 3.38
CA ILE A 47 -1.24 11.33 3.52
C ILE A 47 -0.92 11.97 2.16
N MET A 48 -0.76 11.13 1.13
CA MET A 48 -0.51 11.46 -0.26
C MET A 48 -1.59 10.80 -1.12
N PRO A 49 -2.79 11.41 -1.22
CA PRO A 49 -3.90 10.86 -2.00
C PRO A 49 -3.56 10.71 -3.50
N ASP A 50 -2.57 11.47 -3.97
CA ASP A 50 -2.11 11.49 -5.36
C ASP A 50 -0.82 10.69 -5.59
N SER A 51 -0.45 9.78 -4.68
CA SER A 51 0.68 8.88 -4.90
C SER A 51 0.35 7.84 -5.98
N GLU A 52 0.87 8.06 -7.19
CA GLU A 52 0.71 7.17 -8.34
C GLU A 52 1.13 5.73 -8.02
N VAL A 53 2.26 5.56 -7.34
CA VAL A 53 2.80 4.24 -6.96
C VAL A 53 1.84 3.48 -6.05
N CYS A 54 1.20 4.18 -5.10
CA CYS A 54 0.26 3.56 -4.17
C CYS A 54 -1.07 3.22 -4.86
N LEU A 55 -1.58 4.11 -5.71
CA LEU A 55 -2.78 3.85 -6.51
C LEU A 55 -2.57 2.65 -7.43
N GLN A 56 -1.47 2.61 -8.19
CA GLN A 56 -1.16 1.51 -9.09
C GLN A 56 -1.08 0.17 -8.35
N ARG A 57 -0.48 0.14 -7.15
CA ARG A 57 -0.43 -1.08 -6.34
C ARG A 57 -1.79 -1.50 -5.81
N LEU A 58 -2.63 -0.56 -5.37
CA LEU A 58 -4.00 -0.91 -4.97
C LEU A 58 -4.84 -1.42 -6.13
N VAL A 59 -4.66 -0.91 -7.35
CA VAL A 59 -5.28 -1.46 -8.56
C VAL A 59 -4.86 -2.91 -8.75
N GLU A 60 -3.56 -3.21 -8.64
CA GLU A 60 -3.02 -4.57 -8.76
C GLU A 60 -3.60 -5.49 -7.66
N TYR A 61 -3.63 -5.03 -6.41
CA TYR A 61 -4.20 -5.79 -5.29
C TYR A 61 -5.68 -6.06 -5.42
N GLU A 62 -6.49 -5.05 -5.74
CA GLU A 62 -7.94 -5.22 -5.88
C GLU A 62 -8.28 -6.06 -7.12
N SER A 63 -7.46 -6.01 -8.18
CA SER A 63 -7.60 -6.88 -9.36
C SER A 63 -7.30 -8.33 -9.01
N LEU A 64 -6.21 -8.60 -8.27
CA LEU A 64 -5.87 -9.94 -7.76
C LEU A 64 -6.90 -10.46 -6.75
N ALA A 65 -7.49 -9.58 -5.95
CA ALA A 65 -8.56 -9.91 -5.02
C ALA A 65 -9.91 -10.18 -5.71
N GLY A 66 -10.00 -10.04 -7.04
CA GLY A 66 -11.24 -10.26 -7.79
C GLY A 66 -12.27 -9.13 -7.66
N ASN A 67 -11.85 -7.93 -7.27
CA ASN A 67 -12.69 -6.74 -7.11
C ASN A 67 -12.42 -5.70 -8.23
N PRO A 68 -12.80 -5.98 -9.48
CA PRO A 68 -12.49 -5.11 -10.62
C PRO A 68 -13.09 -3.71 -10.49
N ARG A 69 -14.25 -3.57 -9.82
CA ARG A 69 -14.90 -2.26 -9.59
C ARG A 69 -14.03 -1.31 -8.77
N ARG A 70 -13.38 -1.80 -7.72
CA ARG A 70 -12.49 -0.97 -6.89
C ARG A 70 -11.20 -0.66 -7.62
N ALA A 71 -10.64 -1.65 -8.32
CA ALA A 71 -9.47 -1.46 -9.17
C ALA A 71 -9.72 -0.36 -10.23
N GLU A 72 -10.88 -0.35 -10.88
CA GLU A 72 -11.22 0.67 -11.87
C GLU A 72 -11.33 2.08 -11.26
N MET A 73 -11.87 2.20 -10.04
CA MET A 73 -11.94 3.48 -9.32
C MET A 73 -10.55 4.07 -9.06
N PHE A 74 -9.60 3.26 -8.58
CA PHE A 74 -8.22 3.71 -8.35
C PHE A 74 -7.50 3.99 -9.66
N ARG A 75 -7.75 3.20 -10.71
CA ARG A 75 -7.19 3.40 -12.05
C ARG A 75 -7.65 4.71 -12.67
N LYS A 76 -8.92 5.08 -12.47
CA LYS A 76 -9.45 6.37 -12.95
C LYS A 76 -8.79 7.55 -12.23
N ARG A 77 -8.58 7.47 -10.92
CA ARG A 77 -7.80 8.47 -10.17
C ARG A 77 -6.36 8.57 -10.65
N LEU A 78 -5.72 7.43 -10.94
CA LEU A 78 -4.36 7.41 -11.47
C LEU A 78 -4.27 8.16 -12.82
N LEU A 79 -5.26 8.00 -13.71
CA LEU A 79 -5.31 8.73 -14.97
C LEU A 79 -5.56 10.24 -14.78
N ASP A 80 -6.31 10.62 -13.76
CA ASP A 80 -6.67 12.01 -13.46
C ASP A 80 -5.46 12.83 -12.96
N ILE A 81 -4.53 12.19 -12.23
CA ILE A 81 -3.32 12.82 -11.69
C ILE A 81 -2.27 13.10 -12.77
N GLY A 82 -2.22 12.26 -13.81
CA GLY A 82 -1.24 12.35 -14.89
C GLY A 82 -1.62 13.31 -16.03
N HIS A 83 -2.75 14.01 -15.95
CA HIS A 83 -3.30 14.90 -16.98
C HIS A 83 -3.26 16.38 -16.53
#